data_AF-A0A835D1R7-F1
#
_entry.id   AF-A0A835D1R7-F1
#
_cell.length_a   1.000
_cell.length_b   1.000
_cell.length_c   1.000
_cell.angle_alpha   90.00
_cell.angle_beta   90.00
_cell.angle_gamma   90.00
#
_symmetry.space_group_name_H-M   'P 1'
#
loop_
_entity.id
_entity.type
_entity.pdbx_description
1 polymer ?
#
loop_
_entity_poly.entity_id
_entity_poly.type
_entity_poly.pdbx_seq_one_letter_code
_entity_poly.pdbx_strand_id
1 'polypeptide(L)'
;MTHIVNLHMKCVIWWMQQECVFSVYVKTGSVLKAGTDSRISLTLGDAAGRSVQVPDLEGWGLMGPGYDYYERSNLDIFSGRGPCIGAPLCSLNLTSDGLGAHHGWYCDYVEVTSTGPHKDCSQTIFYVDQWLAADASPYQLTALLNGCKQHTTAPEIARTGHFVVGNHLGSASQ
;
A
#
# COMPACT_ATOMS: atom_id res chain seq x y z
N MET A 1 -38.58 -43.36 12.69
CA MET A 1 -38.08 -42.12 13.33
C MET A 1 -37.15 -41.44 12.35
N THR A 2 -37.70 -40.50 11.58
CA THR A 2 -37.00 -39.81 10.50
C THR A 2 -36.34 -38.57 11.11
N HIS A 3 -35.02 -38.62 11.31
CA HIS A 3 -34.25 -37.43 11.67
C HIS A 3 -34.00 -36.61 10.41
N ILE A 4 -34.84 -35.62 10.18
CA ILE A 4 -34.54 -34.50 9.27
C ILE A 4 -33.52 -33.63 10.00
N VAL A 5 -32.24 -33.77 9.65
CA VAL A 5 -31.25 -32.75 10.03
C VAL A 5 -31.45 -31.56 9.09
N ASN A 6 -31.80 -30.43 9.70
CA ASN A 6 -31.94 -29.12 9.07
C ASN A 6 -30.69 -28.78 8.23
N LEU A 7 -30.83 -28.86 6.91
CA LEU A 7 -29.86 -28.40 5.91
C LEU A 7 -30.14 -26.96 5.47
N HIS A 8 -30.70 -26.14 6.35
CA HIS A 8 -30.79 -24.70 6.14
C HIS A 8 -29.69 -24.02 6.94
N MET A 9 -28.91 -23.19 6.23
CA MET A 9 -28.06 -22.14 6.79
C MET A 9 -26.57 -22.46 7.06
N LYS A 10 -25.93 -23.18 6.12
CA LYS A 10 -24.46 -23.12 5.92
C LYS A 10 -24.04 -22.36 4.66
N CYS A 11 -24.93 -21.53 4.10
CA CYS A 11 -24.67 -20.71 2.90
C CYS A 11 -24.54 -19.20 3.22
N VAL A 12 -24.68 -18.77 4.48
CA VAL A 12 -24.83 -17.33 4.83
C VAL A 12 -23.86 -16.85 5.92
N ILE A 13 -22.97 -17.70 6.44
CA ILE A 13 -22.01 -17.33 7.50
C ILE A 13 -20.58 -17.70 7.10
N TRP A 14 -20.25 -17.44 5.85
CA TRP A 14 -18.91 -17.00 5.49
C TRP A 14 -19.12 -15.61 4.93
N TRP A 15 -18.70 -14.60 5.68
CA TRP A 15 -18.51 -13.26 5.17
C TRP A 15 -17.72 -13.41 3.87
N MET A 16 -18.36 -13.18 2.72
CA MET A 16 -17.61 -12.94 1.49
C MET A 16 -16.87 -11.63 1.74
N GLN A 17 -15.69 -11.69 2.36
CA GLN A 17 -14.76 -10.57 2.36
C GLN A 17 -14.51 -10.29 0.88
N GLN A 18 -15.15 -9.24 0.36
CA GLN A 18 -14.90 -8.82 -1.01
C GLN A 18 -13.40 -8.60 -1.16
N GLU A 19 -12.82 -9.12 -2.24
CA GLU A 19 -11.43 -8.86 -2.57
C GLU A 19 -11.33 -7.58 -3.39
N CYS A 20 -10.35 -6.76 -3.05
CA CYS A 20 -9.99 -5.57 -3.80
C CYS A 20 -8.64 -5.83 -4.47
N VAL A 21 -8.43 -5.21 -5.63
CA VAL A 21 -7.14 -5.15 -6.31
C VAL A 21 -6.42 -3.89 -5.84
N PHE A 22 -5.15 -4.06 -5.48
CA PHE A 22 -4.25 -2.99 -5.10
C PHE A 22 -3.15 -2.92 -6.15
N SER A 23 -3.09 -1.80 -6.88
CA SER A 23 -1.97 -1.48 -7.77
C SER A 23 -1.03 -0.53 -7.02
N VAL A 24 0.22 -0.94 -6.86
CA VAL A 24 1.24 -0.24 -6.08
C VAL A 24 2.38 0.15 -7.00
N TYR A 25 2.76 1.42 -6.97
CA TYR A 25 3.94 1.94 -7.63
C TYR A 25 4.92 2.38 -6.55
N VAL A 26 6.14 1.84 -6.61
CA VAL A 26 7.21 2.18 -5.67
C VAL A 26 8.29 2.93 -6.41
N LYS A 27 8.59 4.14 -5.96
CA LYS A 27 9.69 4.94 -6.51
C LYS A 27 10.91 4.81 -5.60
N THR A 28 11.94 4.15 -6.10
CA THR A 28 13.27 4.20 -5.48
C THR A 28 13.95 5.52 -5.85
N GLY A 29 14.60 6.13 -4.86
CA GLY A 29 15.23 7.43 -5.03
C GLY A 29 16.44 7.44 -5.95
N SER A 30 16.85 8.65 -6.29
CA SER A 30 17.96 8.90 -7.22
C SER A 30 19.31 9.11 -6.53
N VAL A 31 19.34 9.12 -5.19
CA VAL A 31 20.57 9.25 -4.40
C VAL A 31 21.53 8.08 -4.65
N LEU A 32 22.82 8.29 -4.40
CA LEU A 32 23.84 7.28 -4.64
C LEU A 32 23.57 6.04 -3.76
N LYS A 33 23.58 4.84 -4.37
CA LYS A 33 23.31 3.55 -3.70
C LYS A 33 21.92 3.47 -3.04
N ALA A 34 20.90 4.05 -3.68
CA ALA A 34 19.52 4.00 -3.19
C ALA A 34 18.83 2.64 -3.35
N GLY A 35 19.37 1.73 -4.18
CA GLY A 35 18.74 0.43 -4.48
C GLY A 35 18.99 -0.63 -3.42
N THR A 36 18.21 -1.72 -3.43
CA THR A 36 18.28 -2.78 -2.42
C THR A 36 17.92 -4.16 -2.96
N ASP A 37 18.57 -5.19 -2.42
CA ASP A 37 18.23 -6.60 -2.61
C ASP A 37 17.43 -7.17 -1.42
N SER A 38 17.01 -6.32 -0.47
CA SER A 38 16.25 -6.72 0.71
C SER A 38 14.80 -7.05 0.37
N ARG A 39 14.18 -7.92 1.16
CA ARG A 39 12.74 -8.15 1.04
C ARG A 39 11.99 -6.93 1.58
N ILE A 40 11.07 -6.40 0.77
CA ILE A 40 10.19 -5.30 1.15
C ILE A 40 8.80 -5.82 1.49
N SER A 41 8.32 -5.49 2.68
CA SER A 41 6.96 -5.75 3.15
C SER A 41 6.15 -4.46 3.25
N LEU A 42 4.84 -4.57 2.99
CA LEU A 42 3.92 -3.46 2.88
C LEU A 42 2.66 -3.75 3.72
N THR A 43 2.23 -2.79 4.54
CA THR A 43 0.90 -2.81 5.16
C THR A 43 0.20 -1.48 4.89
N LEU A 44 -1.02 -1.57 4.38
CA LEU A 44 -1.89 -0.43 4.08
C LEU A 44 -3.07 -0.43 5.04
N GLY A 45 -3.52 0.74 5.47
CA GLY A 45 -4.68 0.86 6.35
C GLY A 45 -5.61 2.01 6.04
N ASP A 46 -6.83 1.91 6.58
CA ASP A 46 -7.90 2.88 6.42
C ASP A 46 -8.29 3.55 7.76
N ALA A 47 -9.18 4.53 7.68
CA ALA A 47 -9.61 5.31 8.85
C ALA A 47 -10.45 4.49 9.86
N ALA A 48 -10.95 3.32 9.44
CA ALA A 48 -11.69 2.39 10.30
C ALA A 48 -10.76 1.40 11.02
N GLY A 49 -9.44 1.50 10.82
CA GLY A 49 -8.44 0.62 11.42
C GLY A 49 -8.35 -0.76 10.75
N ARG A 50 -8.92 -0.94 9.55
CA ARG A 50 -8.74 -2.15 8.75
C ARG A 50 -7.43 -2.04 7.96
N SER A 51 -6.81 -3.18 7.68
CA SER A 51 -5.53 -3.22 6.97
C SER A 51 -5.41 -4.38 5.98
N VAL A 52 -4.53 -4.20 5.00
CA VAL A 52 -4.04 -5.25 4.10
C VAL A 52 -2.53 -5.35 4.25
N GLN A 53 -2.02 -6.56 4.47
CA GLN A 53 -0.60 -6.84 4.63
C GLN A 53 -0.09 -7.67 3.45
N VAL A 54 1.08 -7.28 2.94
CA VAL A 54 1.85 -7.96 1.90
C VAL A 54 3.22 -8.26 2.50
N PRO A 55 3.49 -9.50 2.95
CA PRO A 55 4.76 -9.84 3.60
C PRO A 55 5.97 -9.74 2.68
N ASP A 56 5.76 -9.90 1.37
CA ASP A 56 6.78 -9.80 0.33
C ASP A 56 6.15 -9.16 -0.91
N LEU A 57 6.50 -7.91 -1.18
CA LEU A 57 5.88 -7.13 -2.24
C LEU A 57 6.29 -7.62 -3.63
N GLU A 58 7.45 -8.27 -3.79
CA GLU A 58 7.86 -8.88 -5.07
C GLU A 58 6.91 -9.99 -5.52
N GLY A 59 6.22 -10.65 -4.59
CA GLY A 59 5.17 -11.62 -4.91
C GLY A 59 4.00 -11.01 -5.70
N TRP A 60 3.87 -9.69 -5.73
CA TRP A 60 2.91 -8.94 -6.54
C TRP A 60 3.54 -8.28 -7.78
N GLY A 61 4.83 -8.52 -8.05
CA GLY A 61 5.59 -7.85 -9.10
C GLY A 61 5.05 -8.10 -10.51
N LEU A 62 5.02 -7.03 -11.32
CA LEU A 62 4.52 -7.06 -12.70
C LEU A 62 5.60 -6.78 -13.76
N MET A 63 6.87 -6.67 -13.38
CA MET A 63 7.95 -6.26 -14.29
C MET A 63 8.54 -7.43 -15.12
N GLY A 64 8.07 -8.66 -14.87
CA GLY A 64 8.49 -9.86 -15.59
C GLY A 64 9.49 -10.73 -14.82
N PRO A 65 9.79 -11.94 -15.34
CA PRO A 65 10.66 -12.88 -14.67
C PRO A 65 12.11 -12.40 -14.64
N GLY A 66 12.75 -12.48 -13.47
CA GLY A 66 14.15 -12.10 -13.28
C GLY A 66 14.42 -10.60 -13.31
N TYR A 67 13.36 -9.78 -13.25
CA TYR A 67 13.51 -8.34 -13.06
C TYR A 67 14.04 -8.04 -11.64
N ASP A 68 14.97 -7.10 -11.58
CA ASP A 68 15.62 -6.66 -10.35
C ASP A 68 14.88 -5.45 -9.78
N TYR A 69 14.11 -5.68 -8.71
CA TYR A 69 13.23 -4.68 -8.11
C TYR A 69 14.00 -3.74 -7.19
N TYR A 70 13.40 -2.58 -6.93
CA TYR A 70 13.88 -1.57 -5.98
C TYR A 70 15.21 -0.91 -6.37
N GLU A 71 15.59 -0.98 -7.64
CA GLU A 71 16.84 -0.39 -8.11
C GLU A 71 16.82 1.14 -8.20
N ARG A 72 18.01 1.75 -8.04
CA ARG A 72 18.16 3.21 -7.98
C ARG A 72 17.46 3.89 -9.15
N SER A 73 16.62 4.88 -8.85
CA SER A 73 15.83 5.66 -9.81
C SER A 73 14.75 4.87 -10.56
N ASN A 74 14.53 3.58 -10.29
CA ASN A 74 13.46 2.82 -10.92
C ASN A 74 12.09 3.18 -10.32
N LEU A 75 11.07 2.95 -11.13
CA LEU A 75 9.67 2.96 -10.73
C LEU A 75 9.15 1.55 -10.94
N ASP A 76 8.89 0.85 -9.85
CA ASP A 76 8.48 -0.54 -9.89
C ASP A 76 6.98 -0.68 -9.68
N ILE A 77 6.39 -1.64 -10.39
CA ILE A 77 4.93 -1.81 -10.46
C ILE A 77 4.57 -3.18 -9.89
N PHE A 78 3.63 -3.16 -8.95
CA PHE A 78 3.08 -4.33 -8.29
C PHE A 78 1.56 -4.31 -8.38
N SER A 79 0.94 -5.49 -8.46
CA SER A 79 -0.51 -5.61 -8.34
C SER A 79 -0.88 -6.93 -7.68
N GLY A 80 -1.74 -6.86 -6.66
CA GLY A 80 -2.26 -8.05 -6.01
C GLY A 80 -3.61 -7.85 -5.39
N ARG A 81 -4.14 -8.93 -4.82
CA ARG A 81 -5.46 -8.99 -4.20
C ARG A 81 -5.34 -9.08 -2.70
N GLY A 82 -6.28 -8.44 -2.02
CA GLY A 82 -6.42 -8.55 -0.57
C GLY A 82 -7.83 -8.20 -0.11
N PRO A 83 -8.11 -8.32 1.19
CA PRO A 83 -9.38 -7.91 1.76
C PRO A 83 -9.70 -6.45 1.41
N CYS A 84 -10.91 -6.21 0.94
CA CYS A 84 -11.35 -4.85 0.67
C CYS A 84 -11.40 -4.01 1.96
N ILE A 85 -10.55 -2.97 2.02
CA ILE A 85 -10.59 -1.95 3.07
C ILE A 85 -11.26 -0.67 2.56
N GLY A 86 -11.35 0.34 3.42
CA GLY A 86 -11.97 1.63 3.13
C GLY A 86 -11.03 2.55 2.35
N ALA A 87 -11.63 3.56 1.74
CA ALA A 87 -10.95 4.61 1.00
C ALA A 87 -11.22 5.99 1.65
N PRO A 88 -10.29 6.95 1.54
CA PRO A 88 -8.93 6.76 1.05
C PRO A 88 -8.09 5.91 2.01
N LEU A 89 -7.02 5.32 1.49
CA LEU A 89 -5.99 4.74 2.35
C LEU A 89 -5.33 5.89 3.12
N CYS A 90 -5.03 5.68 4.39
CA CYS A 90 -4.51 6.75 5.25
C CYS A 90 -3.34 6.32 6.11
N SER A 91 -2.95 5.05 6.06
CA SER A 91 -1.72 4.59 6.70
C SER A 91 -0.91 3.66 5.82
N LEU A 92 0.41 3.79 5.96
CA LEU A 92 1.43 2.96 5.34
C LEU A 92 2.40 2.50 6.42
N ASN A 93 2.69 1.20 6.45
CA ASN A 93 3.89 0.65 7.05
C ASN A 93 4.69 -0.05 5.95
N LEU A 94 5.86 0.48 5.64
CA LEU A 94 6.78 -0.05 4.64
C LEU A 94 8.05 -0.51 5.37
N THR A 95 8.41 -1.78 5.26
CA THR A 95 9.51 -2.36 6.04
C THR A 95 10.44 -3.19 5.15
N SER A 96 11.74 -2.89 5.22
CA SER A 96 12.82 -3.71 4.68
C SER A 96 13.25 -4.75 5.73
N ASP A 97 13.60 -5.97 5.32
CA ASP A 97 14.23 -6.95 6.21
C ASP A 97 15.72 -6.66 6.47
N GLY A 98 16.33 -5.73 5.71
CA GLY A 98 17.72 -5.32 5.86
C GLY A 98 18.74 -6.42 5.53
N LEU A 99 18.33 -7.45 4.77
CA LEU A 99 19.19 -8.56 4.37
C LEU A 99 19.71 -8.38 2.94
N GLY A 100 20.66 -9.23 2.55
CA GLY A 100 21.24 -9.24 1.20
C GLY A 100 22.45 -8.33 1.03
N ALA A 101 23.01 -8.33 -0.19
CA ALA A 101 23.92 -7.28 -0.60
C ALA A 101 23.11 -5.98 -0.75
N HIS A 102 23.77 -4.82 -0.60
CA HIS A 102 23.10 -3.53 -0.81
C HIS A 102 21.81 -3.31 0.01
N HIS A 103 21.74 -3.80 1.24
CA HIS A 103 20.53 -3.77 2.09
C HIS A 103 19.93 -2.38 2.36
N GLY A 104 20.71 -1.30 2.26
CA GLY A 104 20.22 0.07 2.51
C GLY A 104 19.40 0.61 1.34
N TRP A 105 18.12 0.89 1.59
CA TRP A 105 17.20 1.36 0.55
C TRP A 105 16.78 2.82 0.77
N TYR A 106 16.72 3.64 -0.27
CA TYR A 106 16.08 4.96 -0.20
C TYR A 106 14.81 4.97 -1.05
N CYS A 107 13.66 5.12 -0.39
CA CYS A 107 12.36 5.17 -1.03
C CYS A 107 11.86 6.61 -1.08
N ASP A 108 11.52 7.10 -2.28
CA ASP A 108 10.91 8.43 -2.45
C ASP A 108 9.43 8.35 -2.05
N TYR A 109 8.64 7.51 -2.74
CA TYR A 109 7.21 7.39 -2.48
C TYR A 109 6.64 6.02 -2.86
N VAL A 110 5.47 5.73 -2.27
CA VAL A 110 4.60 4.61 -2.63
C VAL A 110 3.24 5.17 -3.04
N GLU A 111 2.86 4.96 -4.28
CA GLU A 111 1.53 5.30 -4.79
C GLU A 111 0.67 4.04 -4.86
N VAL A 112 -0.54 4.11 -4.29
CA VAL A 112 -1.44 2.96 -4.22
C VAL A 112 -2.80 3.32 -4.78
N THR A 113 -3.29 2.50 -5.69
CA THR A 113 -4.67 2.52 -6.16
C THR A 113 -5.40 1.30 -5.65
N SER A 114 -6.52 1.50 -4.95
CA SER A 114 -7.43 0.42 -4.54
C SER A 114 -8.69 0.43 -5.39
N THR A 115 -9.07 -0.74 -5.90
CA THR A 115 -10.28 -0.95 -6.71
C THR A 115 -11.00 -2.22 -6.28
N GLY A 116 -12.32 -2.24 -6.36
CA GLY A 116 -13.11 -3.44 -6.04
C GLY A 116 -14.50 -3.40 -6.66
N PRO A 117 -15.20 -4.55 -6.72
CA PRO A 117 -16.56 -4.60 -7.22
C PRO A 117 -17.47 -3.65 -6.43
N HIS A 118 -18.22 -2.79 -7.13
CA HIS A 118 -19.13 -1.81 -6.51
C HIS A 118 -18.46 -0.86 -5.50
N LYS A 119 -17.15 -0.62 -5.65
CA LYS A 119 -16.40 0.38 -4.88
C LYS A 119 -15.77 1.39 -5.81
N ASP A 120 -15.76 2.64 -5.38
CA ASP A 120 -15.02 3.69 -6.07
C ASP A 120 -13.52 3.39 -6.06
N CYS A 121 -12.88 3.70 -7.17
CA CYS A 121 -11.43 3.71 -7.26
C CYS A 121 -10.89 4.80 -6.32
N SER A 122 -9.86 4.48 -5.55
CA SER A 122 -9.18 5.44 -4.68
C SER A 122 -7.69 5.34 -4.85
N GLN A 123 -7.05 6.47 -5.12
CA GLN A 123 -5.60 6.60 -5.22
C GLN A 123 -5.06 7.36 -4.00
N THR A 124 -3.90 6.96 -3.50
CA THR A 124 -3.21 7.63 -2.40
C THR A 124 -1.71 7.55 -2.63
N ILE A 125 -1.02 8.69 -2.49
CA ILE A 125 0.44 8.75 -2.53
C ILE A 125 0.97 8.95 -1.12
N PHE A 126 1.87 8.05 -0.73
CA PHE A 126 2.61 8.08 0.53
C PHE A 126 4.04 8.48 0.23
N TYR A 127 4.41 9.70 0.60
CA TYR A 127 5.77 10.18 0.45
C TYR A 127 6.62 9.72 1.63
N VAL A 128 7.58 8.85 1.32
CA VAL A 128 8.43 8.17 2.29
C VAL A 128 9.68 9.01 2.54
N ASP A 129 10.35 9.44 1.47
CA ASP A 129 11.51 10.34 1.45
C ASP A 129 12.59 10.03 2.50
N GLN A 130 12.84 8.75 2.78
CA GLN A 130 13.78 8.32 3.81
C GLN A 130 14.54 7.04 3.45
N TRP A 131 15.68 6.86 4.10
CA TRP A 131 16.39 5.58 4.12
C TRP A 131 15.63 4.56 4.98
N LEU A 132 15.44 3.35 4.45
CA LEU A 132 15.10 2.14 5.17
C LEU A 132 16.38 1.31 5.31
N ALA A 133 17.23 1.70 6.25
CA ALA A 133 18.58 1.16 6.41
C ALA A 133 19.04 1.24 7.87
N ALA A 134 19.91 0.33 8.29
CA ALA A 134 20.54 0.37 9.61
C ALA A 134 21.80 1.24 9.65
N ASP A 135 22.40 1.54 8.49
CA ASP A 135 23.67 2.24 8.33
C ASP A 135 23.53 3.67 7.77
N ALA A 136 22.30 4.10 7.43
CA ALA A 136 21.99 5.46 7.01
C ALA A 136 20.85 6.05 7.84
N SER A 137 20.96 7.34 8.21
CA SER A 137 19.91 8.06 8.94
C SER A 137 18.58 7.98 8.18
N PRO A 138 17.46 7.62 8.82
CA PRO A 138 17.19 7.63 10.26
C PRO A 138 17.60 6.37 11.05
N TYR A 139 18.36 5.44 10.46
CA TYR A 139 18.77 4.17 11.07
C TYR A 139 17.58 3.27 11.42
N GLN A 140 16.56 3.31 10.56
CA GLN A 140 15.32 2.54 10.70
C GLN A 140 15.13 1.69 9.46
N LEU A 141 14.67 0.45 9.63
CA LEU A 141 14.28 -0.42 8.53
C LEU A 141 12.79 -0.29 8.16
N THR A 142 12.07 0.63 8.82
CA THR A 142 10.63 0.81 8.66
C THR A 142 10.26 2.28 8.49
N ALA A 143 9.38 2.57 7.54
CA ALA A 143 8.66 3.83 7.41
C ALA A 143 7.21 3.66 7.88
N LEU A 144 6.79 4.46 8.85
CA LEU A 144 5.41 4.50 9.34
C LEU A 144 4.78 5.87 9.02
N LEU A 145 3.79 5.90 8.13
CA LEU A 145 3.00 7.07 7.82
C LEU A 145 1.56 6.84 8.25
N ASN A 146 0.99 7.74 9.06
CA ASN A 146 -0.37 7.61 9.57
C ASN A 146 -1.11 8.95 9.54
N GLY A 147 -1.91 9.15 8.50
CA GLY A 147 -2.80 10.30 8.29
C GLY A 147 -4.26 10.05 8.68
N CYS A 148 -4.61 8.90 9.27
CA CYS A 148 -6.00 8.50 9.47
C CYS A 148 -6.81 9.43 10.39
N LYS A 149 -6.15 10.22 11.24
CA LYS A 149 -6.80 11.21 12.13
C LYS A 149 -7.05 12.57 11.47
N GLN A 150 -6.45 12.85 10.31
CA GLN A 150 -6.62 14.14 9.63
C GLN A 150 -7.89 14.24 8.78
N HIS A 151 -8.67 13.15 8.69
CA HIS A 151 -9.92 13.10 7.93
C HIS A 151 -11.18 13.53 8.74
N THR A 152 -11.04 13.96 10.00
CA THR A 152 -12.19 14.35 10.84
C THR A 152 -12.53 15.85 10.79
N THR A 153 -11.77 16.67 10.05
CA THR A 153 -12.05 18.11 9.90
C THR A 153 -12.11 18.47 8.42
N ALA A 154 -13.30 18.85 7.95
CA ALA A 154 -13.52 19.49 6.65
C ALA A 154 -12.81 20.87 6.59
N PRO A 155 -12.65 21.50 5.41
CA PRO A 155 -11.38 22.03 4.95
C PRO A 155 -11.09 23.44 5.49
N GLU A 156 -9.98 23.57 6.22
CA GLU A 156 -9.36 24.86 6.48
C GLU A 156 -7.88 24.79 6.10
N ILE A 157 -7.58 25.49 5.00
CA ILE A 157 -6.29 25.96 4.49
C ILE A 157 -5.09 25.64 5.41
N ALA A 158 -4.41 24.52 5.15
CA ALA A 158 -3.06 24.27 5.65
C ALA A 158 -2.11 24.12 4.46
N ARG A 159 -1.57 25.25 4.03
CA ARG A 159 -0.34 25.28 3.23
C ARG A 159 0.80 24.79 4.12
N THR A 160 1.65 23.93 3.54
CA THR A 160 2.84 23.23 4.09
C THR A 160 2.56 21.92 4.84
N GLY A 161 2.56 20.83 4.08
CA GLY A 161 2.54 19.45 4.56
C GLY A 161 2.19 18.52 3.40
N HIS A 162 3.14 17.70 2.99
CA HIS A 162 3.10 16.78 1.86
C HIS A 162 2.11 15.64 2.13
N PHE A 163 0.85 15.83 1.73
CA PHE A 163 -0.15 14.78 1.64
C PHE A 163 -1.09 15.15 0.50
N VAL A 164 -1.02 14.43 -0.63
CA VAL A 164 -1.93 14.68 -1.75
C VAL A 164 -3.07 13.66 -1.68
N VAL A 165 -4.22 14.12 -1.17
CA VAL A 165 -5.53 13.50 -1.37
C VAL A 165 -6.01 13.92 -2.75
N GLY A 166 -6.21 12.96 -3.65
CA GLY A 166 -6.81 13.19 -4.96
C GLY A 166 -8.04 12.33 -5.16
N ASN A 167 -9.23 12.90 -4.95
CA ASN A 167 -10.42 12.52 -5.72
C ASN A 167 -10.84 13.78 -6.49
N HIS A 168 -10.55 13.80 -7.79
CA HIS A 168 -11.19 14.74 -8.71
C HIS A 168 -12.05 13.93 -9.68
N LEU A 169 -13.25 13.55 -9.24
CA LEU A 169 -14.34 13.20 -10.14
C LEU A 169 -15.13 14.48 -10.45
N GLY A 170 -15.15 14.85 -11.73
CA GLY A 170 -15.91 15.96 -12.31
C GLY A 170 -15.08 16.61 -13.41
N SER A 171 -15.45 16.61 -14.70
CA SER A 171 -16.79 16.60 -15.28
C SER A 171 -16.74 15.98 -16.68
N ALA A 172 -17.67 15.06 -16.96
CA ALA A 172 -18.19 14.91 -18.31
C ALA A 172 -19.22 16.02 -18.54
N SER A 173 -18.98 16.91 -19.51
CA SER A 173 -20.04 17.67 -20.18
C SER A 173 -19.54 18.22 -21.51
N GLN A 174 -20.19 17.70 -22.57
CA GLN A 174 -20.34 18.19 -23.96
C GLN A 174 -19.08 18.36 -24.82
#